data_AF-A0A945W0J2-F1
#
_entry.id   AF-A0A945W0J2-F1
#
_cell.length_a   1.000
_cell.length_b   1.000
_cell.length_c   1.000
_cell.angle_alpha   90.00
_cell.angle_beta   90.00
_cell.angle_gamma   90.00
#
_symmetry.space_group_name_H-M   'P 1'
#
loop_
_entity.id
_entity.type
_entity.pdbx_description
1 polymer ?
#
loop_
_entity_poly.entity_id
_entity_poly.type
_entity_poly.pdbx_seq_one_letter_code
_entity_poly.pdbx_strand_id
1 'polypeptide(L)'
;MNKIIPEHLKTEHEINFFVQGRIEEFKAAMAFARGALSVAILINGGAAIAILALLGNIWEDKSLSAYLAGCLLPFSIGVLAGAVGTGLSYLTQCSYLAAENEGQQKKADWGRMATIGCIIFSYITFAGGALWACFVFAAQIYI
;
A
#
# COMPACT_ATOMS: atom_id res chain seq x y z
N MET A 1 20.86 -24.47 9.98
CA MET A 1 19.52 -24.40 10.61
C MET A 1 19.55 -23.98 12.10
N ASN A 2 20.58 -23.28 12.59
CA ASN A 2 20.85 -23.19 14.05
C ASN A 2 20.94 -21.75 14.62
N LYS A 3 20.16 -20.78 14.10
CA LYS A 3 20.22 -19.38 14.57
C LYS A 3 18.85 -18.71 14.84
N ILE A 4 17.76 -19.47 14.89
CA ILE A 4 16.41 -18.91 15.09
C ILE A 4 15.90 -19.14 16.51
N ILE A 5 16.30 -20.25 17.14
CA ILE A 5 15.83 -20.61 18.49
C ILE A 5 16.87 -20.12 19.51
N PRO A 6 16.48 -19.28 20.49
CA PRO A 6 17.37 -18.84 21.55
C PRO A 6 17.94 -20.02 22.36
N GLU A 7 19.25 -19.99 22.60
CA GLU A 7 20.00 -21.08 23.27
C GLU A 7 19.59 -21.29 24.74
N HIS A 8 18.85 -20.34 25.33
CA HIS A 8 18.33 -20.44 26.70
C HIS A 8 17.03 -21.26 26.80
N LEU A 9 16.33 -21.50 25.67
CA LEU A 9 15.12 -22.32 25.67
C LEU A 9 15.54 -23.79 25.64
N LYS A 10 15.22 -24.52 26.71
CA LYS A 10 15.66 -25.91 26.89
C LYS A 10 14.52 -26.91 26.81
N THR A 11 13.28 -26.44 27.00
CA THR A 11 12.10 -27.29 26.96
C THR A 11 11.37 -27.15 25.62
N GLU A 12 10.78 -28.24 25.12
CA GLU A 12 9.96 -28.18 23.91
C GLU A 12 8.79 -27.20 24.05
N HIS A 13 8.25 -27.05 25.26
CA HIS A 13 7.17 -26.11 25.54
C HIS A 13 7.59 -24.65 25.30
N GLU A 14 8.76 -24.25 25.81
CA GLU A 14 9.33 -22.92 25.60
C GLU A 14 9.63 -22.63 24.13
N ILE A 15 10.17 -23.62 23.41
CA ILE A 15 10.44 -23.51 21.97
C ILE A 15 9.14 -23.32 21.18
N ASN A 16 8.12 -24.14 21.47
CA ASN A 16 6.82 -24.04 20.81
C ASN A 16 6.14 -22.70 21.10
N PHE A 17 6.19 -22.22 22.34
CA PHE A 17 5.66 -20.91 22.73
C PHE A 17 6.37 -19.78 21.97
N PHE A 18 7.70 -19.81 21.91
CA PHE A 18 8.49 -18.81 21.17
C PHE A 18 8.17 -18.81 19.67
N VAL A 19 8.12 -19.99 19.05
CA VAL A 19 7.81 -20.13 17.61
C VAL A 19 6.39 -19.65 17.32
N GLN A 20 5.41 -20.00 18.17
CA GLN A 20 4.03 -19.53 18.04
C GLN A 20 3.95 -18.00 18.13
N GLY A 21 4.62 -17.38 19.12
CA GLY A 21 4.66 -15.92 19.24
C GLY A 21 5.21 -15.24 17.97
N ARG A 22 6.29 -15.76 17.40
CA ARG A 22 6.87 -15.23 16.15
C ARG A 22 5.93 -15.38 14.95
N ILE A 23 5.17 -16.46 14.88
CA ILE A 23 4.15 -16.67 13.84
C ILE A 23 2.99 -15.69 14.02
N GLU A 24 2.54 -15.46 15.25
CA GLU A 24 1.47 -14.50 15.56
C GLU A 24 1.88 -13.06 15.25
N GLU A 25 3.06 -12.64 15.66
CA GLU A 25 3.64 -11.33 15.32
C GLU A 25 3.69 -11.13 13.79
N PHE A 26 4.15 -12.15 13.06
CA PHE A 26 4.22 -12.09 11.60
C PHE A 26 2.83 -11.98 10.96
N LYS A 27 1.85 -12.80 11.42
CA LYS A 27 0.46 -12.71 10.95
C LYS A 27 -0.15 -11.34 11.21
N ALA A 28 0.09 -10.77 12.38
CA ALA A 28 -0.36 -9.42 12.73
C ALA A 28 0.25 -8.37 11.78
N ALA A 29 1.56 -8.41 11.56
CA ALA A 29 2.24 -7.50 10.63
C ALA A 29 1.67 -7.58 9.21
N MET A 30 1.37 -8.79 8.71
CA MET A 30 0.76 -8.98 7.41
C MET A 30 -0.68 -8.45 7.33
N ALA A 31 -1.46 -8.63 8.40
CA ALA A 31 -2.82 -8.10 8.49
C ALA A 31 -2.79 -6.55 8.43
N PHE A 32 -1.87 -5.91 9.15
CA PHE A 32 -1.65 -4.47 9.06
C PHE A 32 -1.25 -4.02 7.65
N ALA A 33 -0.35 -4.75 6.97
CA ALA A 33 0.06 -4.42 5.62
C ALA A 33 -1.09 -4.51 4.61
N ARG A 34 -1.93 -5.55 4.69
CA ARG A 34 -3.14 -5.68 3.86
C ARG A 34 -4.16 -4.58 4.16
N GLY A 35 -4.33 -4.23 5.44
CA GLY A 35 -5.15 -3.09 5.86
C GLY A 35 -4.67 -1.78 5.25
N ALA A 36 -3.36 -1.51 5.32
CA ALA A 36 -2.76 -0.31 4.75
C ALA A 36 -2.94 -0.22 3.22
N LEU A 37 -2.75 -1.32 2.49
CA LEU A 37 -3.01 -1.36 1.04
C LEU A 37 -4.48 -1.09 0.71
N SER A 38 -5.40 -1.66 1.50
CA SER A 38 -6.84 -1.43 1.32
C SER A 38 -7.20 0.03 1.57
N VAL A 39 -6.67 0.64 2.63
CA VAL A 39 -6.86 2.07 2.91
C VAL A 39 -6.27 2.92 1.80
N ALA A 40 -5.07 2.61 1.31
CA ALA A 40 -4.41 3.34 0.23
C ALA A 40 -5.23 3.32 -1.08
N ILE A 41 -5.80 2.17 -1.45
CA ILE A 41 -6.73 2.05 -2.58
C ILE A 41 -7.99 2.87 -2.32
N LEU A 42 -8.57 2.78 -1.11
CA LEU A 42 -9.83 3.43 -0.78
C LEU A 42 -9.72 4.96 -0.80
N ILE A 43 -8.68 5.55 -0.20
CA ILE A 43 -8.54 7.01 -0.15
C ILE A 43 -8.27 7.59 -1.54
N ASN A 44 -7.44 6.92 -2.36
CA ASN A 44 -7.15 7.36 -3.72
C ASN A 44 -8.38 7.18 -4.63
N GLY A 45 -9.04 6.02 -4.56
CA GLY A 45 -10.25 5.73 -5.33
C GLY A 45 -11.41 6.65 -4.94
N GLY A 46 -11.60 6.88 -3.64
CA GLY A 46 -12.62 7.79 -3.13
C GLY A 46 -12.40 9.23 -3.58
N ALA A 47 -11.16 9.72 -3.55
CA ALA A 47 -10.81 11.04 -4.08
C ALA A 47 -11.06 11.14 -5.59
N ALA A 48 -10.67 10.12 -6.37
CA ALA A 48 -10.94 10.08 -7.81
C ALA A 48 -12.45 10.11 -8.12
N ILE A 49 -13.25 9.33 -7.38
CA ILE A 49 -14.71 9.32 -7.52
C ILE A 49 -15.30 10.69 -7.17
N ALA A 50 -14.82 11.34 -6.10
CA ALA A 50 -15.29 12.66 -5.71
C ALA A 50 -15.00 13.72 -6.80
N ILE A 51 -13.81 13.68 -7.42
CA ILE A 51 -13.48 14.57 -8.53
C ILE A 51 -14.33 14.26 -9.76
N LEU A 52 -14.54 12.98 -10.11
CA LEU A 52 -15.41 12.60 -11.23
C LEU A 52 -16.85 13.06 -11.03
N ALA A 53 -17.37 12.93 -9.80
CA ALA A 53 -18.71 13.38 -9.45
C ALA A 53 -18.83 14.91 -9.61
N LEU A 54 -17.83 15.67 -9.15
CA LEU A 54 -17.80 17.11 -9.35
C LEU A 54 -17.70 17.47 -10.83
N LEU A 55 -16.79 16.82 -11.57
CA LEU A 55 -16.56 17.07 -13.00
C LEU A 55 -17.83 16.88 -13.84
N GLY A 56 -18.64 15.87 -13.50
CA GLY A 56 -19.93 15.64 -14.14
C GLY A 56 -20.95 16.77 -13.93
N ASN A 57 -20.78 17.57 -12.88
CA ASN A 57 -21.67 18.70 -12.56
C ASN A 57 -21.19 20.05 -13.17
N ILE A 58 -19.90 20.19 -13.47
CA ILE A 58 -19.29 21.46 -13.92
C ILE A 58 -18.69 21.37 -15.33
N TRP A 59 -19.09 20.38 -16.12
CA TRP A 59 -18.54 20.08 -17.44
C TRP A 59 -18.57 21.26 -18.43
N GLU A 60 -19.49 22.21 -18.25
CA GLU A 60 -19.61 23.39 -19.12
C GLU A 60 -18.47 24.40 -18.92
N ASP A 61 -17.85 24.45 -17.73
CA ASP A 61 -16.64 25.24 -17.48
C ASP A 61 -15.40 24.47 -17.95
N LYS A 62 -15.01 24.72 -19.21
CA LYS A 62 -13.89 24.03 -19.88
C LYS A 62 -12.53 24.26 -19.20
N SER A 63 -12.34 25.37 -18.49
CA SER A 63 -11.08 25.67 -17.82
C SER A 63 -10.95 24.83 -16.55
N LEU A 64 -11.93 24.94 -15.66
CA LEU A 64 -11.93 24.25 -14.38
C LEU A 64 -12.01 22.72 -14.55
N SER A 65 -12.81 22.26 -15.51
CA SER A 65 -12.94 20.83 -15.83
C SER A 65 -11.61 20.21 -16.30
N ALA A 66 -10.82 20.93 -17.10
CA ALA A 66 -9.52 20.44 -17.56
C ALA A 66 -8.50 20.29 -16.42
N TYR A 67 -8.44 21.27 -15.50
CA TYR A 67 -7.55 21.21 -14.35
C TYR A 67 -7.94 20.11 -13.35
N LEU A 68 -9.23 19.94 -13.08
CA LEU A 68 -9.74 18.88 -12.20
C LEU A 68 -9.56 17.49 -12.82
N ALA A 69 -9.74 17.34 -14.14
CA ALA A 69 -9.43 16.09 -14.84
C ALA A 69 -7.94 15.72 -14.69
N GLY A 70 -7.04 16.70 -14.70
CA GLY A 70 -5.61 16.49 -14.43
C GLY A 70 -5.33 15.91 -13.03
N CYS A 71 -6.13 16.29 -12.03
CA CYS A 71 -6.00 15.79 -10.66
C CYS A 71 -6.39 14.30 -10.52
N LEU A 72 -7.09 13.71 -11.49
CA LEU A 72 -7.42 12.27 -11.47
C LEU A 72 -6.21 11.37 -11.66
N LEU A 73 -5.18 11.86 -12.35
CA LEU A 73 -3.98 11.10 -12.66
C LEU A 73 -3.22 10.65 -11.39
N PRO A 74 -2.83 11.55 -10.45
CA PRO A 74 -2.14 11.13 -9.22
C PRO A 74 -2.98 10.16 -8.38
N PHE A 75 -4.30 10.36 -8.26
CA PHE A 75 -5.17 9.43 -7.53
C PHE A 75 -5.25 8.06 -8.22
N SER A 76 -5.39 8.02 -9.54
CA SER A 76 -5.41 6.75 -10.29
C SER A 76 -4.08 5.99 -10.18
N ILE A 77 -2.95 6.71 -10.21
CA ILE A 77 -1.63 6.12 -9.96
C ILE A 77 -1.54 5.58 -8.52
N GLY A 78 -2.09 6.30 -7.53
CA GLY A 78 -2.17 5.82 -6.15
C GLY A 78 -2.99 4.54 -6.01
N VAL A 79 -4.14 4.43 -6.68
CA VAL A 79 -4.94 3.20 -6.74
C VAL A 79 -4.14 2.07 -7.38
N LEU A 80 -3.51 2.31 -8.53
CA LEU A 80 -2.72 1.31 -9.24
C LEU A 80 -1.55 0.80 -8.37
N ALA A 81 -0.85 1.70 -7.68
CA ALA A 81 0.23 1.34 -6.77
C ALA A 81 -0.28 0.44 -5.63
N GLY A 82 -1.44 0.74 -5.04
CA GLY A 82 -2.06 -0.11 -4.02
C GLY A 82 -2.48 -1.48 -4.55
N ALA A 83 -3.04 -1.54 -5.77
CA ALA A 83 -3.41 -2.80 -6.42
C ALA A 83 -2.18 -3.67 -6.73
N VAL A 84 -1.13 -3.08 -7.29
CA VAL A 84 0.16 -3.76 -7.54
C VAL A 84 0.78 -4.22 -6.23
N GLY A 85 0.79 -3.40 -5.18
CA GLY A 85 1.27 -3.78 -3.85
C GLY A 85 0.51 -4.96 -3.27
N THR A 86 -0.80 -5.06 -3.51
CA THR A 86 -1.61 -6.22 -3.10
C THR A 86 -1.20 -7.49 -3.85
N GLY A 87 -1.00 -7.40 -5.16
CA GLY A 87 -0.49 -8.51 -5.97
C GLY A 87 0.91 -8.96 -5.54
N LEU A 88 1.83 -8.01 -5.32
CA LEU A 88 3.18 -8.29 -4.84
C LEU A 88 3.16 -8.92 -3.45
N SER A 89 2.28 -8.49 -2.55
CA SER A 89 2.12 -9.08 -1.23
C SER A 89 1.71 -10.55 -1.32
N TYR A 90 0.78 -10.89 -2.22
CA TYR A 90 0.38 -12.27 -2.46
C TYR A 90 1.53 -13.12 -3.02
N LEU A 91 2.22 -12.63 -4.05
CA LEU A 91 3.37 -13.32 -4.64
C LEU A 91 4.51 -13.54 -3.63
N THR A 92 4.75 -12.54 -2.77
CA THR A 92 5.73 -12.61 -1.69
C THR A 92 5.40 -13.73 -0.71
N GLN A 93 4.12 -13.89 -0.36
CA GLN A 93 3.67 -14.96 0.54
C GLN A 93 3.84 -16.34 -0.08
N CYS A 94 3.44 -16.51 -1.35
CA CYS A 94 3.70 -17.75 -2.08
C CYS A 94 5.21 -18.07 -2.13
N SER A 95 6.05 -17.04 -2.26
CA SER A 95 7.51 -17.19 -2.28
C SER A 95 8.07 -17.60 -0.93
N TYR A 96 7.57 -17.07 0.19
CA TYR A 96 7.95 -17.52 1.53
C TYR A 96 7.53 -18.98 1.79
N LEU A 97 6.37 -19.39 1.29
CA LEU A 97 5.89 -20.77 1.44
C LEU A 97 6.71 -21.77 0.61
N ALA A 98 7.17 -21.36 -0.57
CA ALA A 98 7.98 -22.19 -1.47
C ALA A 98 9.50 -22.09 -1.21
N ALA A 99 9.94 -21.28 -0.24
CA ALA A 99 11.36 -21.07 0.02
C ALA A 99 11.97 -22.20 0.85
N GLU A 100 12.83 -23.00 0.23
CA GLU A 100 13.57 -24.09 0.89
C GLU A 100 15.00 -23.69 1.26
N ASN A 101 15.52 -22.62 0.65
CA ASN A 101 16.90 -22.16 0.82
C ASN A 101 16.98 -20.66 1.16
N GLU A 102 18.08 -20.24 1.80
CA GLU A 102 18.32 -18.84 2.21
C GLU A 102 18.23 -17.85 1.04
N GLY A 103 18.68 -18.24 -0.16
CA GLY A 103 18.60 -17.38 -1.35
C GLY A 103 17.16 -17.08 -1.80
N GLN A 104 16.24 -18.04 -1.63
CA GLN A 104 14.83 -17.85 -1.94
C GLN A 104 14.14 -16.98 -0.88
N GLN A 105 14.53 -17.11 0.40
CA GLN A 105 14.04 -16.21 1.45
C GLN A 105 14.44 -14.75 1.20
N LYS A 106 15.68 -14.49 0.75
CA LYS A 106 16.10 -13.13 0.36
C LYS A 106 15.27 -12.54 -0.79
N LYS A 107 14.85 -13.36 -1.75
CA LYS A 107 13.96 -12.92 -2.83
C LYS A 107 12.56 -12.56 -2.30
N ALA A 108 12.04 -13.35 -1.36
CA ALA A 108 10.77 -13.04 -0.71
C ALA A 108 10.86 -11.74 0.13
N ASP A 109 11.98 -11.52 0.83
CA ASP A 109 12.24 -10.27 1.55
C ASP A 109 12.25 -9.05 0.63
N TRP A 110 12.82 -9.17 -0.57
CA TRP A 110 12.79 -8.11 -1.58
C TRP A 110 11.35 -7.80 -2.03
N GLY A 111 10.52 -8.82 -2.26
CA GLY A 111 9.10 -8.64 -2.58
C GLY A 111 8.31 -7.93 -1.46
N ARG A 112 8.67 -8.20 -0.20
CA ARG A 112 8.13 -7.49 0.96
C ARG A 112 8.53 -6.00 0.94
N MET A 113 9.81 -5.70 0.65
CA MET A 113 10.26 -4.31 0.52
C MET A 113 9.58 -3.58 -0.64
N ALA A 114 9.40 -4.24 -1.78
CA ALA A 114 8.68 -3.68 -2.92
C ALA A 114 7.22 -3.33 -2.56
N THR A 115 6.55 -4.20 -1.81
CA THR A 115 5.18 -3.96 -1.31
C THR A 115 5.11 -2.72 -0.42
N ILE A 116 6.07 -2.57 0.51
CA ILE A 116 6.16 -1.38 1.37
C ILE A 116 6.38 -0.12 0.52
N GLY A 117 7.25 -0.21 -0.49
CA GLY A 117 7.47 0.86 -1.47
C GLY A 117 6.19 1.28 -2.18
N CYS A 118 5.37 0.32 -2.62
CA CYS A 118 4.07 0.61 -3.24
C CYS A 118 3.10 1.35 -2.30
N ILE A 119 3.05 0.98 -1.01
CA ILE A 119 2.21 1.66 -0.02
C ILE A 119 2.66 3.12 0.16
N ILE A 120 3.96 3.34 0.40
CA ILE A 120 4.51 4.69 0.60
C ILE A 120 4.28 5.54 -0.66
N PHE A 121 4.55 4.98 -1.84
CA PHE A 121 4.33 5.66 -3.10
C PHE A 121 2.86 6.05 -3.31
N SER A 122 1.92 5.17 -2.97
CA SER A 122 0.47 5.44 -3.04
C SER A 122 0.04 6.58 -2.12
N TYR A 123 0.65 6.73 -0.94
CA TYR A 123 0.39 7.87 -0.05
C TYR A 123 1.01 9.17 -0.54
N ILE A 124 2.21 9.11 -1.14
CA ILE A 124 2.83 10.29 -1.75
C ILE A 124 1.98 10.81 -2.91
N THR A 125 1.48 9.93 -3.78
CA THR A 125 0.63 10.33 -4.89
C THR A 125 -0.72 10.85 -4.42
N PHE A 126 -1.31 10.27 -3.36
CA PHE A 126 -2.50 10.83 -2.73
C PHE A 126 -2.27 12.25 -2.22
N ALA A 127 -1.20 12.48 -1.45
CA ALA A 127 -0.88 13.80 -0.92
C ALA A 127 -0.63 14.82 -2.05
N GLY A 128 0.11 14.44 -3.09
CA GLY A 128 0.34 15.28 -4.26
C GLY A 128 -0.95 15.63 -5.01
N GLY A 129 -1.83 14.64 -5.22
CA GLY A 129 -3.14 14.85 -5.86
C GLY A 129 -4.05 15.75 -5.03
N ALA A 130 -4.07 15.59 -3.71
CA ALA A 130 -4.85 16.42 -2.80
C ALA A 130 -4.35 17.88 -2.78
N LEU A 131 -3.02 18.09 -2.75
CA LEU A 131 -2.44 19.43 -2.82
C LEU A 131 -2.73 20.10 -4.16
N TRP A 132 -2.65 19.36 -5.28
CA TRP A 132 -3.00 19.88 -6.59
C TRP A 132 -4.47 20.27 -6.65
N ALA A 133 -5.38 19.38 -6.24
CA ALA A 133 -6.81 19.69 -6.20
C ALA A 133 -7.10 20.94 -5.35
N CYS A 134 -6.48 21.04 -4.16
CA CYS A 134 -6.60 22.21 -3.29
C CYS A 134 -6.13 23.50 -3.98
N PHE A 135 -4.99 23.46 -4.67
CA PHE A 135 -4.48 24.61 -5.43
C PHE A 135 -5.43 25.04 -6.55
N VAL A 136 -6.01 24.09 -7.29
CA VAL A 136 -6.98 24.37 -8.37
C VAL A 136 -8.22 25.05 -7.80
N PHE A 137 -8.76 24.55 -6.67
CA PHE A 137 -9.89 25.18 -6.01
C PHE A 137 -9.56 26.58 -5.47
N ALA A 138 -8.38 26.74 -4.87
CA ALA A 138 -7.94 28.04 -4.37
C ALA A 138 -7.80 29.06 -5.51
N ALA A 139 -7.16 28.68 -6.62
CA ALA A 139 -7.00 29.54 -7.79
C ALA A 139 -8.34 30.03 -8.36
N GLN A 140 -9.37 29.20 -8.34
CA GLN A 140 -10.71 29.56 -8.80
C GLN A 140 -11.44 30.57 -7.87
N ILE A 141 -11.09 30.65 -6.59
CA ILE A 141 -11.70 31.61 -5.65
C ILE A 141 -11.15 33.04 -5.85
N TYR A 142 -9.94 33.18 -6.41
CA TYR A 142 -9.25 34.47 -6.59
C TYR A 142 -9.41 35.08 -7.99
N ILE A 143 -10.19 34.47 -8.88
CA ILE A 143 -10.49 34.96 -10.25
C ILE A 143 -11.99 35.28 -10.32
#